data_AF-A0AA94JPF4-F1
#
_entry.id   AF-A0AA94JPF4-F1
#
_cell.length_a   1.000
_cell.length_b   1.000
_cell.length_c   1.000
_cell.angle_alpha   90.00
_cell.angle_beta   90.00
_cell.angle_gamma   90.00
#
_symmetry.space_group_name_H-M   'P 1'
#
loop_
_entity.id
_entity.type
_entity.pdbx_description
1 polymer ?
#
loop_
_entity_poly.entity_id
_entity_poly.type
_entity_poly.pdbx_seq_one_letter_code
_entity_poly.pdbx_strand_id
1 'polypeptide(L)'
;MPYAGDLAKVGKIKKDINIIENAIDAVKSADNAKSLLKAGRAGKQERLVELATDPKLGKADKGWIKSEMNQIERGNRKSIRNPPGKDLAHERGREAAKGYSYKNSNLQDRDLHRRQHKYDNGGRKNKERPLND
;
A
#
# COMPACT_ATOMS: atom_id res chain seq x y z
N MET A 1 -48.66 34.40 0.31
CA MET A 1 -47.23 34.76 0.30
C MET A 1 -46.56 34.05 1.46
N PRO A 2 -45.47 33.27 1.28
CA PRO A 2 -44.79 32.62 2.39
C PRO A 2 -44.19 33.68 3.33
N TYR A 3 -44.34 33.49 4.64
CA TYR A 3 -43.87 34.43 5.65
C TYR A 3 -42.33 34.46 5.67
N ALA A 4 -41.71 35.62 5.85
CA ALA A 4 -40.24 35.79 5.82
C ALA A 4 -39.47 34.84 6.77
N GLY A 5 -40.10 34.39 7.86
CA GLY A 5 -39.55 33.41 8.79
C GLY A 5 -39.38 31.99 8.21
N ASP A 6 -40.25 31.59 7.27
CA ASP A 6 -40.17 30.28 6.62
C ASP A 6 -38.96 30.20 5.67
N LEU A 7 -38.65 31.29 4.98
CA LEU A 7 -37.49 31.39 4.08
C LEU A 7 -36.16 31.31 4.85
N ALA A 8 -36.06 31.93 6.02
CA ALA A 8 -34.87 31.88 6.87
C ALA A 8 -34.60 30.47 7.42
N LYS A 9 -35.67 29.76 7.81
CA LYS A 9 -35.57 28.37 8.28
C LYS A 9 -35.10 27.42 7.17
N VAL A 10 -35.64 27.58 5.97
CA VAL A 10 -35.21 26.82 4.77
C VAL A 10 -33.75 27.10 4.42
N GLY A 11 -33.29 28.35 4.52
CA GLY A 11 -31.89 28.71 4.29
C GLY A 11 -30.92 28.05 5.27
N LYS A 12 -31.29 27.99 6.56
CA LYS A 12 -30.49 27.31 7.59
C LYS A 12 -30.42 25.80 7.35
N ILE A 13 -31.55 25.17 7.04
CA ILE A 13 -31.63 23.73 6.74
C ILE A 13 -30.74 23.37 5.54
N LYS A 14 -30.76 24.17 4.46
CA LYS A 14 -29.89 23.94 3.29
C LYS A 14 -28.40 24.01 3.64
N LYS A 15 -28.01 24.94 4.50
CA LYS A 15 -26.61 25.06 4.95
C LYS A 15 -26.18 23.83 5.75
N ASP A 16 -27.04 23.35 6.65
CA ASP A 16 -26.77 22.17 7.47
C ASP A 16 -26.67 20.91 6.59
N ILE A 17 -27.54 20.75 5.58
CA ILE A 17 -27.46 19.66 4.59
C ILE A 17 -26.12 19.69 3.84
N ASN A 18 -25.69 20.85 3.34
CA ASN A 18 -24.41 20.96 2.62
C ASN A 18 -23.22 20.63 3.53
N ILE A 19 -23.26 20.99 4.81
CA ILE A 19 -22.20 20.63 5.77
C ILE A 19 -22.17 19.10 5.98
N ILE A 20 -23.34 18.47 6.09
CA ILE A 20 -23.47 17.02 6.23
C ILE A 20 -22.96 16.30 4.99
N GLU A 21 -23.32 16.74 3.78
CA GLU A 21 -22.84 16.16 2.51
C GLU A 21 -21.31 16.23 2.40
N ASN A 22 -20.72 17.39 2.67
CA ASN A 22 -19.27 17.55 2.67
C ASN A 22 -18.58 16.65 3.70
N ALA A 23 -19.17 16.50 4.89
CA ALA A 23 -18.64 15.59 5.91
C ALA A 23 -18.73 14.12 5.46
N ILE A 24 -19.83 13.71 4.83
CA ILE A 24 -20.01 12.36 4.29
C ILE A 24 -18.97 12.07 3.21
N ASP A 25 -18.73 13.01 2.29
CA ASP A 25 -17.75 12.82 1.21
C ASP A 25 -16.30 12.78 1.71
N ALA A 26 -15.99 13.57 2.74
CA ALA A 26 -14.71 13.48 3.44
C ALA A 26 -14.51 12.12 4.13
N VAL A 27 -15.56 11.54 4.73
CA VAL A 27 -15.50 10.21 5.34
C VAL A 27 -15.33 9.12 4.28
N LYS A 28 -16.11 9.15 3.20
CA LYS A 28 -16.00 8.19 2.07
C LYS A 28 -14.60 8.22 1.46
N SER A 29 -14.06 9.40 1.21
CA SER A 29 -12.70 9.55 0.66
C SER A 29 -11.63 9.01 1.62
N ALA A 30 -11.79 9.22 2.94
CA ALA A 30 -10.89 8.65 3.94
C ALA A 30 -10.96 7.11 3.99
N ASP A 31 -12.14 6.50 3.87
CA ASP A 31 -12.29 5.05 3.86
C ASP A 31 -11.74 4.41 2.58
N ASN A 32 -11.95 5.07 1.43
CA ASN A 32 -11.30 4.69 0.17
C ASN A 32 -9.76 4.76 0.29
N ALA A 33 -9.22 5.83 0.88
CA ALA A 33 -7.78 5.95 1.11
C ALA A 33 -7.24 4.85 2.04
N LYS A 34 -7.96 4.50 3.12
CA LYS A 34 -7.58 3.37 3.99
C LYS A 34 -7.60 2.04 3.23
N SER A 35 -8.60 1.82 2.38
CA SER A 35 -8.70 0.63 1.55
C SER A 35 -7.51 0.49 0.60
N LEU A 36 -7.17 1.58 -0.10
CA LEU A 36 -6.00 1.63 -0.99
C LEU A 36 -4.68 1.40 -0.24
N LEU A 37 -4.52 1.97 0.95
CA LEU A 37 -3.32 1.74 1.78
C LEU A 37 -3.20 0.28 2.26
N LYS A 38 -4.33 -0.39 2.53
CA LYS A 38 -4.35 -1.82 2.87
C LYS A 38 -4.01 -2.67 1.65
N ALA A 39 -4.61 -2.37 0.49
CA ALA A 39 -4.33 -3.05 -0.77
C ALA A 39 -2.86 -2.91 -1.18
N GLY A 40 -2.28 -1.72 -1.02
CA GLY A 40 -0.87 -1.46 -1.34
C GLY A 40 0.13 -2.24 -0.49
N ARG A 41 -0.26 -2.67 0.71
CA ARG A 41 0.60 -3.47 1.60
C ARG A 41 0.29 -4.96 1.58
N ALA A 42 -0.63 -5.39 0.72
CA ALA A 42 -1.02 -6.79 0.56
C ALA A 42 -0.05 -7.57 -0.34
N GLY A 43 -0.10 -8.91 -0.26
CA GLY A 43 0.64 -9.81 -1.17
C GLY A 43 2.12 -10.04 -0.84
N LYS A 44 2.61 -9.58 0.32
CA LYS A 44 4.03 -9.75 0.70
C LYS A 44 4.47 -11.22 0.73
N GLN A 45 3.63 -12.10 1.31
CA GLN A 45 3.97 -13.52 1.47
C GLN A 45 3.96 -14.25 0.12
N GLU A 46 2.90 -14.04 -0.66
CA GLU A 46 2.77 -14.57 -2.03
C GLU A 46 3.98 -14.17 -2.89
N ARG A 47 4.37 -12.88 -2.83
CA ARG A 47 5.54 -12.40 -3.57
C ARG A 47 6.84 -13.08 -3.13
N LEU A 48 7.03 -13.30 -1.83
CA LEU A 48 8.21 -14.02 -1.35
C LEU A 48 8.23 -15.47 -1.83
N VAL A 49 7.08 -16.14 -1.90
CA VAL A 49 6.97 -17.50 -2.48
C VAL A 49 7.36 -17.50 -3.96
N GLU A 50 6.87 -16.56 -4.76
CA GLU A 50 7.25 -16.43 -6.17
C GLU A 50 8.77 -16.21 -6.34
N LEU A 51 9.37 -15.39 -5.49
CA LEU A 51 10.80 -15.10 -5.51
C LEU A 51 11.66 -16.34 -5.21
N ALA A 52 11.12 -17.38 -4.56
CA ALA A 52 11.85 -18.61 -4.28
C ALA A 52 12.29 -19.35 -5.56
N THR A 53 11.57 -19.15 -6.67
CA THR A 53 11.82 -19.81 -7.97
C THR A 53 12.32 -18.85 -9.05
N ASP A 54 12.43 -17.54 -8.76
CA ASP A 54 12.86 -16.54 -9.73
C ASP A 54 14.30 -16.81 -10.24
N PRO A 55 14.52 -16.98 -11.55
CA PRO A 55 15.86 -17.18 -12.11
C PRO A 55 16.80 -16.00 -11.88
N LYS A 56 16.27 -14.77 -11.77
CA LYS A 56 17.06 -13.53 -11.60
C LYS A 56 17.53 -13.32 -10.17
N LEU A 57 16.89 -13.96 -9.20
CA LEU A 57 17.27 -13.82 -7.80
C LEU A 57 18.51 -14.66 -7.46
N GLY A 58 19.38 -14.12 -6.60
CA GLY A 58 20.58 -14.83 -6.13
C GLY A 58 20.25 -16.15 -5.44
N LYS A 59 21.15 -17.14 -5.54
CA LYS A 59 20.97 -18.47 -4.94
C LYS A 59 20.82 -18.39 -3.40
N ALA A 60 21.56 -17.50 -2.75
CA ALA A 60 21.51 -17.30 -1.30
C ALA A 60 20.11 -16.84 -0.83
N ASP A 61 19.56 -15.81 -1.48
CA ASP A 61 18.24 -15.27 -1.15
C ASP A 61 17.14 -16.31 -1.39
N LYS A 62 17.22 -17.04 -2.51
CA LYS A 62 16.30 -18.17 -2.79
C LYS A 62 16.38 -19.26 -1.73
N GLY A 63 17.59 -19.65 -1.35
CA GLY A 63 17.82 -20.66 -0.31
C GLY A 63 17.23 -20.24 1.03
N TRP A 64 17.39 -18.97 1.40
CA TRP A 64 16.77 -18.41 2.61
C TRP A 64 15.25 -18.53 2.57
N ILE A 65 14.62 -18.04 1.50
CA ILE A 65 13.16 -18.09 1.35
C ILE A 65 12.64 -19.52 1.43
N LYS A 66 13.29 -20.46 0.73
CA LYS A 66 12.94 -21.89 0.79
C LYS A 66 13.08 -22.46 2.20
N SER A 67 14.13 -22.08 2.92
CA SER A 67 14.29 -22.48 4.32
C SER A 67 13.17 -21.93 5.20
N GLU A 68 12.75 -20.67 4.99
CA GLU A 68 11.62 -20.10 5.71
C GLU A 68 10.31 -20.83 5.39
N MET A 69 10.07 -21.20 4.13
CA MET A 69 8.91 -22.01 3.73
C MET A 69 8.91 -23.37 4.46
N ASN A 70 10.05 -24.08 4.46
CA ASN A 70 10.18 -25.34 5.18
C ASN A 70 9.93 -25.19 6.69
N GLN A 71 10.31 -24.05 7.29
CA GLN A 71 10.04 -23.77 8.70
C GLN A 71 8.55 -23.54 8.98
N ILE A 72 7.81 -22.99 8.02
CA ILE A 72 6.35 -22.85 8.11
C ILE A 72 5.68 -24.21 7.98
N GLU A 73 6.09 -25.02 7.00
CA GLU A 73 5.59 -26.40 6.82
C GLU A 73 5.79 -27.25 8.08
N ARG A 74 6.91 -27.06 8.78
CA ARG A 74 7.21 -27.72 10.06
C ARG A 74 6.47 -27.12 11.27
N GLY A 75 5.68 -26.06 11.08
CA GLY A 75 4.94 -25.39 12.14
C GLY A 75 5.78 -24.49 13.06
N ASN A 76 7.08 -24.32 12.78
CA ASN A 76 7.97 -23.49 13.59
C ASN A 76 7.75 -21.98 13.36
N ARG A 77 7.13 -21.61 12.23
CA ARG A 77 6.88 -20.22 11.84
C ARG A 77 5.51 -20.05 11.20
N LYS A 78 4.99 -18.83 11.30
CA LYS A 78 3.71 -18.43 10.70
C LYS A 78 3.87 -17.62 9.41
N SER A 79 5.08 -17.14 9.11
CA SER A 79 5.34 -16.28 7.95
C SER A 79 6.80 -16.32 7.50
N ILE A 80 7.01 -16.07 6.21
CA ILE A 80 8.31 -15.96 5.55
C ILE A 80 8.91 -14.61 5.89
N ARG A 81 10.13 -14.62 6.41
CA ARG A 81 10.94 -13.42 6.68
C ARG A 81 11.73 -13.04 5.44
N ASN A 82 12.02 -11.74 5.31
CA ASN A 82 12.96 -11.27 4.29
C ASN A 82 14.35 -11.87 4.58
N PRO A 83 15.16 -12.15 3.55
CA PRO A 83 16.57 -12.48 3.72
C PRO A 83 17.33 -11.42 4.54
N PRO A 84 18.36 -11.82 5.30
CA PRO A 84 19.15 -10.89 6.11
C PRO A 84 19.72 -9.75 5.26
N GLY A 85 19.58 -8.51 5.74
CA GLY A 85 20.09 -7.32 5.07
C GLY A 85 19.26 -6.83 3.87
N LYS A 86 18.17 -7.52 3.52
CA LYS A 86 17.31 -7.15 2.39
C LYS A 86 15.89 -6.82 2.83
N ASP A 87 15.26 -5.92 2.08
CA ASP A 87 13.85 -5.60 2.18
C ASP A 87 13.14 -5.90 0.87
N LEU A 88 11.89 -6.33 0.96
CA LEU A 88 11.00 -6.39 -0.19
C LEU A 88 10.58 -4.96 -0.53
N ALA A 89 11.17 -4.41 -1.59
CA ALA A 89 11.02 -3.02 -1.98
C ALA A 89 10.06 -2.89 -3.15
N HIS A 90 9.17 -1.90 -3.07
CA HIS A 90 8.34 -1.50 -4.19
C HIS A 90 9.18 -0.80 -5.27
N GLU A 91 8.84 -1.02 -6.53
CA GLU A 91 9.43 -0.29 -7.63
C GLU A 91 9.04 1.20 -7.61
N ARG A 92 9.93 2.05 -8.15
CA ARG A 92 9.66 3.48 -8.33
C ARG A 92 8.45 3.69 -9.23
N GLY A 93 7.50 4.49 -8.76
CA GLY A 93 6.24 4.74 -9.44
C GLY A 93 5.15 3.72 -9.16
N ARG A 94 5.45 2.62 -8.45
CA ARG A 94 4.49 1.58 -8.02
C ARG A 94 4.57 1.32 -6.52
N GLU A 95 4.58 2.39 -5.75
CA GLU A 95 4.73 2.33 -4.31
C GLU A 95 3.40 2.05 -3.60
N ALA A 96 3.45 1.41 -2.43
CA ALA A 96 2.27 1.15 -1.60
C ALA A 96 1.49 2.44 -1.25
N ALA A 97 2.16 3.59 -1.18
CA ALA A 97 1.50 4.88 -0.95
C ALA A 97 0.48 5.26 -2.04
N LYS A 98 0.60 4.65 -3.23
CA LYS A 98 -0.29 4.83 -4.38
C LYS A 98 -1.25 3.64 -4.58
N GLY A 99 -1.27 2.70 -3.63
CA GLY A 99 -2.17 1.54 -3.66
C GLY A 99 -1.64 0.31 -4.40
N TYR A 100 -0.41 0.34 -4.92
CA TYR A 100 0.19 -0.83 -5.57
C TYR A 100 0.65 -1.87 -4.55
N SER A 101 0.24 -3.13 -4.73
CA SER A 101 0.59 -4.26 -3.86
C SER A 101 2.03 -4.73 -4.05
N TYR A 102 2.47 -5.69 -3.23
CA TYR A 102 3.81 -6.28 -3.33
C TYR A 102 4.04 -7.13 -4.59
N LYS A 103 3.03 -7.34 -5.45
CA LYS A 103 3.11 -8.20 -6.65
C LYS A 103 4.31 -7.89 -7.56
N ASN A 104 4.63 -6.61 -7.72
CA ASN A 104 5.76 -6.15 -8.55
C ASN A 104 6.94 -5.64 -7.69
N SER A 105 7.08 -6.16 -6.47
CA SER A 105 8.19 -5.77 -5.57
C SER A 105 9.38 -6.70 -5.72
N ASN A 106 10.57 -6.18 -5.48
CA ASN A 106 11.82 -6.93 -5.63
C ASN A 106 12.63 -6.86 -4.33
N LEU A 107 13.47 -7.88 -4.08
CA LEU A 107 14.39 -7.84 -2.95
C LEU A 107 15.52 -6.85 -3.24
N GLN A 108 15.66 -5.87 -2.34
CA GLN A 108 16.66 -4.83 -2.43
C GLN A 108 17.47 -4.77 -1.14
N ASP A 109 18.73 -4.37 -1.23
CA ASP A 109 19.54 -4.13 -0.04
C ASP A 109 18.91 -3.02 0.79
N ARG A 110 18.76 -3.28 2.09
CA ARG A 110 18.05 -2.42 3.03
C ARG A 110 18.61 -0.99 3.06
N ASP A 111 19.93 -0.84 2.93
CA ASP A 111 20.57 0.48 2.95
C ASP A 111 20.28 1.27 1.68
N LEU A 112 20.23 0.60 0.52
CA LEU A 112 19.83 1.21 -0.74
C LEU A 112 18.36 1.61 -0.71
N HIS A 113 17.50 0.73 -0.19
CA HIS A 113 16.07 0.98 -0.03
C HIS A 113 15.78 2.19 0.89
N ARG A 114 16.45 2.26 2.04
CA ARG A 114 16.36 3.39 2.97
C ARG A 114 16.87 4.68 2.35
N ARG A 115 18.00 4.62 1.63
CA ARG A 115 18.56 5.77 0.92
C ARG A 115 17.56 6.29 -0.11
N GLN A 116 16.93 5.41 -0.88
CA GLN A 116 15.89 5.79 -1.82
C GLN A 116 14.74 6.51 -1.11
N HIS A 117 14.22 5.93 -0.02
CA HIS A 117 13.14 6.54 0.76
C HIS A 117 13.46 7.91 1.36
N LYS A 118 14.72 8.15 1.69
CA LYS A 118 15.20 9.48 2.14
C LYS A 118 15.01 10.54 1.05
N TYR A 119 15.27 10.22 -0.21
CA TYR A 119 15.18 11.19 -1.31
C TYR A 119 13.77 11.30 -1.90
N ASP A 120 13.02 10.20 -2.00
CA ASP A 120 11.69 10.16 -2.62
C ASP A 120 10.52 10.33 -1.63
N ASN A 121 10.80 10.63 -0.36
CA ASN A 121 9.83 10.80 0.73
C ASN A 121 8.88 9.59 0.87
N GLY A 122 9.47 8.38 0.90
CA GLY A 122 8.68 7.15 0.98
C GLY A 122 7.92 6.83 -0.31
N GLY A 123 8.46 7.23 -1.47
CA GLY A 123 7.85 7.02 -2.78
C GLY A 123 6.83 8.08 -3.22
N ARG A 124 6.47 9.02 -2.34
CA ARG A 124 5.44 10.04 -2.61
C ARG A 124 5.84 11.05 -3.68
N LYS A 125 7.13 11.31 -3.83
CA LYS A 125 7.65 12.26 -4.82
C LYS A 125 7.79 11.65 -6.22
N ASN A 126 7.74 10.33 -6.34
CA ASN A 126 7.93 9.67 -7.64
C ASN A 126 6.65 9.81 -8.49
N LYS A 127 6.79 10.02 -9.80
CA LYS A 127 5.66 9.96 -10.73
C LYS A 127 5.12 8.52 -10.81
N GLU A 128 3.81 8.37 -10.94
CA GLU A 128 3.19 7.04 -11.06
C GLU A 128 3.59 6.37 -12.38
N ARG A 129 3.81 5.06 -12.33
CA ARG A 129 4.11 4.24 -13.51
C ARG A 129 3.07 3.14 -13.57
N PRO A 130 1.93 3.38 -14.24
CA PRO A 130 0.86 2.39 -14.34
C PRO A 130 1.38 1.12 -15.02
N LEU A 131 0.72 0.00 -14.73
CA LEU A 131 0.94 -1.23 -15.48
C LEU A 131 0.41 -0.98 -16.90
N ASN A 132 1.22 -1.30 -17.90
CA ASN A 132 0.69 -1.51 -19.24
C ASN A 132 0.08 -2.91 -19.19
N ASP A 133 -1.25 -2.99 -19.24
CA ASP A 133 -1.99 -4.26 -19.36
C ASP A 133 -1.68 -4.94 -20.71
#